data_AF-A0A847F730-F1
#
_entry.id   AF-A0A847F730-F1
#
_cell.length_a   1.000
_cell.length_b   1.000
_cell.length_c   1.000
_cell.angle_alpha   90.00
_cell.angle_beta   90.00
_cell.angle_gamma   90.00
#
_symmetry.space_group_name_H-M   'P 1'
#
loop_
_entity.id
_entity.type
_entity.pdbx_description
1 polymer ?
#
loop_
_entity_poly.entity_id
_entity_poly.type
_entity_poly.pdbx_seq_one_letter_code
_entity_poly.pdbx_strand_id
1 'polypeptide(L)'
;MPLFDFSPLLPLGEDRTPYRKLTSDYVHTSEWKGREILEVASAGLTLLTKEAFRDISYLLRPGHLAQLRAILDDEEASQNDRFVALELLRNANIAAGFVLPSCQDTGTAIVLGRKGENVFTGGRDEEAIARGVFETYQEENLRYSQLAPLSMYEEVNTRTNLPAQIEILA
;
A
#
# COMPACT_ATOMS: atom_id res chain seq x y z
N MET A 1 -11.61 41.69 20.19
CA MET A 1 -11.39 40.26 20.48
C MET A 1 -11.15 39.56 19.15
N PRO A 2 -10.17 38.64 19.03
CA PRO A 2 -9.98 37.90 17.79
C PRO A 2 -11.22 37.02 17.51
N LEU A 3 -11.55 36.88 16.22
CA LEU A 3 -12.58 35.94 15.75
C LEU A 3 -11.98 34.53 15.72
N PHE A 4 -12.83 33.52 15.89
CA PHE A 4 -12.42 32.13 15.72
C PHE A 4 -12.03 31.87 14.25
N ASP A 5 -10.85 31.28 14.07
CA ASP A 5 -10.32 30.84 12.77
C ASP A 5 -9.69 29.47 12.95
N PHE A 6 -10.27 28.45 12.30
CA PHE A 6 -9.79 27.08 12.40
C PHE A 6 -8.69 26.84 11.36
N SER A 7 -7.52 26.40 11.80
CA SER A 7 -6.48 25.88 10.93
C SER A 7 -6.22 24.41 11.27
N PRO A 8 -6.24 23.49 10.28
CA PRO A 8 -5.78 22.13 10.52
C PRO A 8 -4.30 22.14 10.93
N LEU A 9 -3.92 21.19 11.78
CA LEU A 9 -2.52 21.02 12.21
C LEU A 9 -1.61 20.67 11.01
N LEU A 10 -2.13 19.86 10.08
CA LEU A 10 -1.42 19.38 8.90
C LEU A 10 -2.30 19.62 7.65
N PRO A 11 -2.18 20.79 6.99
CA PRO A 11 -2.89 21.04 5.74
C PRO A 11 -2.37 20.15 4.61
N LEU A 12 -3.26 19.71 3.73
CA LEU A 12 -2.89 18.90 2.56
C LEU A 12 -2.38 19.81 1.43
N GLY A 13 -1.32 19.37 0.76
CA GLY A 13 -0.81 19.99 -0.46
C GLY A 13 -1.47 19.44 -1.73
N GLU A 14 -0.98 19.88 -2.88
CA GLU A 14 -1.37 19.34 -4.18
C GLU A 14 -0.95 17.87 -4.32
N ASP A 15 -1.87 17.01 -4.78
CA ASP A 15 -1.55 15.62 -5.14
C ASP A 15 -1.05 15.55 -6.59
N ARG A 16 0.22 15.16 -6.75
CA ARG A 16 0.90 14.99 -8.04
C ARG A 16 1.14 13.52 -8.38
N THR A 17 0.54 12.61 -7.64
CA THR A 17 0.73 11.18 -7.81
C THR A 17 0.04 10.71 -9.10
N PRO A 18 0.73 9.98 -10.00
CA PRO A 18 0.07 9.37 -11.15
C PRO A 18 -0.75 8.15 -10.72
N TYR A 19 -1.97 8.03 -11.23
CA TYR A 19 -2.89 6.93 -10.93
C TYR A 19 -3.21 6.10 -12.18
N ARG A 20 -3.29 4.77 -12.00
CA ARG A 20 -3.84 3.83 -12.98
C ARG A 20 -5.23 3.41 -12.53
N LYS A 21 -6.22 3.50 -13.41
CA LYS A 21 -7.58 3.02 -13.13
C LYS A 21 -7.59 1.48 -13.13
N LEU A 22 -8.12 0.88 -12.05
CA LEU A 22 -8.30 -0.57 -11.95
C LEU A 22 -9.62 -1.02 -12.58
N THR A 23 -10.74 -0.47 -12.11
CA THR A 23 -12.10 -0.78 -12.60
C THR A 23 -13.09 0.32 -12.18
N SER A 24 -14.33 0.23 -12.67
CA SER A 24 -15.50 1.00 -12.18
C SER A 24 -16.60 0.09 -11.60
N ASP A 25 -16.41 -1.23 -11.55
CA ASP A 25 -17.51 -2.19 -11.33
C ASP A 25 -18.04 -2.20 -9.89
N TYR A 26 -17.24 -1.75 -8.91
CA TYR A 26 -17.55 -1.85 -7.48
C TYR A 26 -18.03 -0.53 -6.87
N VAL A 27 -18.25 0.49 -7.69
CA VAL A 27 -18.64 1.81 -7.22
C VAL A 27 -19.90 2.26 -7.94
N HIS A 28 -20.80 2.86 -7.18
CA HIS A 28 -21.94 3.58 -7.73
C HIS A 28 -22.34 4.70 -6.79
N THR A 29 -23.13 5.64 -7.31
CA THR A 29 -23.64 6.76 -6.53
C THR A 29 -25.12 6.55 -6.24
N SER A 30 -25.53 6.87 -5.02
CA SER A 30 -26.93 6.95 -4.62
C SER A 30 -27.22 8.31 -3.97
N GLU A 31 -28.50 8.63 -3.77
CA GLU A 31 -28.90 9.88 -3.11
C GLU A 31 -29.62 9.57 -1.81
N TRP A 32 -29.20 10.22 -0.72
CA TRP A 32 -29.88 10.15 0.56
C TRP A 32 -30.05 11.53 1.18
N LYS A 33 -31.30 11.94 1.38
CA LYS A 33 -31.68 13.26 1.92
C LYS A 33 -31.00 14.43 1.20
N GLY A 34 -30.89 14.37 -0.13
CA GLY A 34 -30.26 15.42 -0.93
C GLY A 34 -28.73 15.43 -0.89
N ARG A 35 -28.08 14.39 -0.34
CA ARG A 35 -26.62 14.18 -0.39
C ARG A 35 -26.32 13.05 -1.36
N GLU A 36 -25.34 13.25 -2.24
CA GLU A 36 -24.75 12.17 -3.02
C GLU A 36 -23.87 11.30 -2.10
N ILE A 37 -24.13 10.00 -2.13
CA ILE A 37 -23.41 8.97 -1.41
C ILE A 37 -22.63 8.12 -2.43
N LEU A 38 -21.34 7.94 -2.18
CA LEU A 38 -20.54 6.98 -2.92
C LEU A 38 -20.62 5.62 -2.22
N GLU A 39 -21.31 4.67 -2.85
CA GLU A 39 -21.38 3.31 -2.39
C GLU A 39 -20.25 2.48 -3.02
N VAL A 40 -19.43 1.87 -2.16
CA VAL A 40 -18.27 1.06 -2.54
C VAL A 40 -18.47 -0.36 -2.03
N ALA A 41 -18.55 -1.32 -2.93
CA ALA A 41 -18.64 -2.73 -2.55
C ALA A 41 -17.34 -3.19 -1.88
N SER A 42 -17.43 -4.06 -0.87
CA SER A 42 -16.28 -4.65 -0.17
C SER A 42 -15.29 -5.34 -1.12
N ALA A 43 -15.79 -5.98 -2.18
CA ALA A 43 -14.97 -6.57 -3.24
C ALA A 43 -14.03 -5.56 -3.93
N GLY A 44 -14.44 -4.28 -4.02
CA GLY A 44 -13.59 -3.21 -4.53
C GLY A 44 -12.42 -2.90 -3.60
N LEU A 45 -12.63 -2.95 -2.28
CA LEU A 45 -11.56 -2.79 -1.28
C LEU A 45 -10.59 -3.97 -1.33
N THR A 46 -11.10 -5.20 -1.45
CA THR A 46 -10.27 -6.41 -1.62
C THR A 46 -9.43 -6.34 -2.89
N LEU A 47 -10.03 -6.00 -4.04
CA LEU A 47 -9.30 -5.84 -5.31
C LEU A 47 -8.21 -4.77 -5.21
N LEU A 48 -8.56 -3.58 -4.69
CA LEU A 48 -7.60 -2.49 -4.55
C LEU A 48 -6.42 -2.89 -3.66
N THR A 49 -6.70 -3.54 -2.54
CA THR A 49 -5.68 -4.01 -1.62
C THR A 49 -4.78 -5.05 -2.27
N LYS A 50 -5.37 -5.99 -3.00
CA LYS A 50 -4.63 -7.04 -3.72
C LYS A 50 -3.68 -6.47 -4.77
N GLU A 51 -4.19 -5.59 -5.62
CA GLU A 51 -3.38 -4.93 -6.65
C GLU A 51 -2.26 -4.09 -6.02
N ALA A 52 -2.54 -3.38 -4.92
CA ALA A 52 -1.55 -2.54 -4.25
C ALA A 52 -0.40 -3.36 -3.62
N PHE A 53 -0.72 -4.44 -2.89
CA PHE A 53 0.29 -5.28 -2.26
C PHE A 53 1.08 -6.11 -3.27
N ARG A 54 0.46 -6.48 -4.39
CA ARG A 54 1.16 -7.07 -5.52
C ARG A 54 2.14 -6.06 -6.11
N ASP A 55 1.66 -4.91 -6.58
CA ASP A 55 2.50 -3.93 -7.28
C ASP A 55 3.66 -3.42 -6.40
N ILE A 56 3.43 -3.14 -5.10
CA ILE A 56 4.50 -2.65 -4.21
C ILE A 56 5.59 -3.70 -3.93
N SER A 57 5.28 -4.99 -4.07
CA SER A 57 6.24 -6.09 -3.84
C SER A 57 7.19 -6.30 -5.02
N TYR A 58 6.84 -5.77 -6.20
CA TYR A 58 7.58 -5.99 -7.45
C TYR A 58 8.05 -4.70 -8.12
N LEU A 59 7.38 -3.57 -7.86
CA LEU A 59 7.63 -2.28 -8.51
C LEU A 59 8.07 -1.21 -7.52
N LEU A 60 8.85 -0.26 -8.02
CA LEU A 60 9.31 0.91 -7.28
C LEU A 60 8.79 2.20 -7.93
N ARG A 61 8.66 3.26 -7.13
CA ARG A 61 8.28 4.57 -7.66
C ARG A 61 9.36 5.09 -8.63
N PRO A 62 8.98 5.75 -9.73
CA PRO A 62 9.95 6.35 -10.66
C PRO A 62 10.91 7.33 -9.98
N GLY A 63 10.44 8.09 -8.98
CA GLY A 63 11.29 9.01 -8.22
C GLY A 63 12.40 8.31 -7.44
N HIS A 64 12.15 7.11 -6.90
CA HIS A 64 13.18 6.33 -6.22
C HIS A 64 14.20 5.75 -7.21
N LEU A 65 13.72 5.22 -8.36
CA LEU A 65 14.60 4.73 -9.42
C LEU A 65 15.50 5.84 -9.99
N ALA A 66 14.97 7.06 -10.12
CA ALA A 66 15.75 8.22 -10.55
C ALA A 66 16.86 8.58 -9.56
N GLN A 67 16.64 8.41 -8.25
CA GLN A 67 17.68 8.62 -7.23
C GLN A 67 18.81 7.59 -7.37
N LEU A 68 18.48 6.30 -7.57
CA LEU A 68 19.51 5.28 -7.82
C LEU A 68 20.28 5.56 -9.11
N ARG A 69 19.59 6.00 -10.16
CA ARG A 69 20.23 6.40 -11.43
C ARG A 69 21.19 7.58 -11.26
N ALA A 70 20.83 8.57 -10.44
CA ALA A 70 21.65 9.75 -10.20
C ALA A 70 23.00 9.40 -9.56
N ILE A 71 23.04 8.40 -8.66
CA ILE A 71 24.29 7.90 -8.05
C ILE A 71 25.29 7.44 -9.12
N LEU A 72 24.81 6.88 -10.23
CA LEU A 72 25.68 6.41 -11.30
C LEU A 72 26.29 7.54 -12.14
N ASP A 73 25.69 8.74 -12.14
CA ASP A 73 26.20 9.93 -12.84
C ASP A 73 27.06 10.85 -11.96
N ASP A 74 26.93 10.73 -10.64
CA ASP A 74 27.55 11.63 -9.67
C ASP A 74 29.07 11.41 -9.58
N GLU A 75 29.87 12.39 -9.99
CA GLU A 75 31.34 12.36 -9.94
C GLU A 75 31.90 12.20 -8.52
N GLU A 76 31.15 12.60 -7.48
CA GLU A 76 31.55 12.45 -6.08
C GLU A 76 31.22 11.06 -5.50
N ALA A 77 30.38 10.26 -6.18
CA ALA A 77 29.98 8.95 -5.71
C ALA A 77 31.15 7.95 -5.75
N SER A 78 31.32 7.20 -4.66
CA SER A 78 32.36 6.18 -4.58
C SER A 78 32.08 5.03 -5.54
N GLN A 79 33.11 4.22 -5.81
CA GLN A 79 32.94 2.99 -6.59
C GLN A 79 31.92 2.03 -5.95
N ASN A 80 31.88 1.99 -4.61
CA ASN A 80 30.94 1.16 -3.87
C ASN A 80 29.50 1.67 -4.01
N ASP A 81 29.29 2.99 -3.97
CA ASP A 81 27.96 3.57 -4.15
C ASP A 81 27.40 3.23 -5.54
N ARG A 82 28.23 3.39 -6.57
CA ARG A 82 27.87 3.05 -7.95
C ARG A 82 27.60 1.55 -8.12
N PHE A 83 28.42 0.70 -7.50
CA PHE A 83 28.22 -0.74 -7.51
C PHE A 83 26.88 -1.14 -6.87
N VAL A 84 26.61 -0.65 -5.65
CA VAL A 84 25.37 -0.95 -4.93
C VAL A 84 24.14 -0.42 -5.69
N ALA A 85 24.20 0.81 -6.21
CA ALA A 85 23.11 1.38 -6.98
C ALA A 85 22.81 0.55 -8.25
N LEU A 86 23.83 0.07 -8.94
CA LEU A 86 23.65 -0.80 -10.10
C LEU A 86 23.00 -2.14 -9.74
N GLU A 87 23.42 -2.77 -8.64
CA GLU A 87 22.82 -4.03 -8.17
C GLU A 87 21.35 -3.83 -7.75
N LEU A 88 21.02 -2.73 -7.08
CA LEU A 88 19.63 -2.39 -6.74
C LEU A 88 18.77 -2.15 -7.98
N LEU A 89 19.30 -1.48 -9.01
CA LEU A 89 18.60 -1.29 -10.29
C LEU A 89 18.38 -2.61 -11.04
N ARG A 90 19.37 -3.51 -11.03
CA ARG A 90 19.24 -4.86 -11.60
C ARG A 90 18.18 -5.67 -10.87
N ASN A 91 18.18 -5.63 -9.54
CA ASN A 91 17.17 -6.28 -8.71
C ASN A 91 15.77 -5.75 -9.02
N ALA A 92 15.59 -4.43 -9.12
CA ALA A 92 14.31 -3.82 -9.48
C ALA A 92 13.83 -4.27 -10.87
N ASN A 93 14.73 -4.37 -11.85
CA ASN A 93 14.40 -4.86 -13.19
C ASN A 93 13.97 -6.33 -13.20
N ILE A 94 14.61 -7.18 -12.38
CA ILE A 94 14.21 -8.59 -12.23
C ILE A 94 12.84 -8.69 -11.54
N ALA A 95 12.63 -7.93 -10.46
CA ALA A 95 11.38 -7.94 -9.70
C ALA A 95 10.17 -7.49 -10.53
N ALA A 96 10.37 -6.54 -11.45
CA ALA A 96 9.35 -6.10 -12.39
C ALA A 96 8.84 -7.20 -13.34
N GLY A 97 9.46 -8.38 -13.35
CA GLY A 97 8.95 -9.59 -13.98
C GLY A 97 7.81 -10.30 -13.23
N PHE A 98 7.42 -9.83 -12.04
CA PHE A 98 6.34 -10.40 -11.20
C PHE A 98 6.50 -11.89 -10.86
N VAL A 99 7.75 -12.34 -10.67
CA VAL A 99 8.05 -13.71 -10.23
C VAL A 99 8.78 -13.71 -8.90
N LEU A 100 9.84 -12.92 -8.78
CA LEU A 100 10.62 -12.77 -7.56
C LEU A 100 10.34 -11.39 -6.96
N PRO A 101 9.96 -11.29 -5.68
CA PRO A 101 9.77 -9.98 -5.05
C PRO A 101 11.09 -9.23 -4.94
N SER A 102 11.02 -7.90 -4.86
CA SER A 102 12.23 -7.05 -4.80
C SER A 102 13.07 -7.27 -3.53
N CYS A 103 12.49 -7.88 -2.49
CA CYS A 103 13.17 -8.20 -1.23
C CYS A 103 12.64 -9.54 -0.71
N GLN A 104 13.51 -10.33 -0.04
CA GLN A 104 13.07 -11.56 0.63
C GLN A 104 12.13 -11.28 1.80
N ASP A 105 12.26 -10.11 2.42
CA ASP A 105 11.33 -9.62 3.41
C ASP A 105 10.26 -8.79 2.73
N THR A 106 9.11 -9.43 2.49
CA THR A 106 7.94 -8.77 1.88
C THR A 106 7.18 -7.90 2.88
N GLY A 107 7.65 -7.82 4.13
CA GLY A 107 7.22 -6.84 5.12
C GLY A 107 5.90 -7.16 5.82
N THR A 108 5.50 -6.22 6.67
CA THR A 108 4.19 -6.19 7.32
C THR A 108 3.22 -5.39 6.47
N ALA A 109 2.01 -5.93 6.26
CA ALA A 109 0.96 -5.20 5.56
C ALA A 109 0.43 -4.06 6.44
N ILE A 110 0.58 -2.81 5.97
CA ILE A 110 0.09 -1.60 6.64
C ILE A 110 -0.84 -0.86 5.68
N VAL A 111 -2.04 -0.51 6.15
CA VAL A 111 -3.04 0.22 5.38
C VAL A 111 -3.51 1.42 6.20
N LEU A 112 -3.31 2.61 5.61
CA LEU A 112 -3.89 3.86 6.10
C LEU A 112 -5.03 4.27 5.17
N GLY A 113 -6.26 4.11 5.64
CA GLY A 113 -7.47 4.55 4.97
C GLY A 113 -7.93 5.92 5.47
N ARG A 114 -8.51 6.71 4.58
CA ARG A 114 -9.31 7.89 4.92
C ARG A 114 -10.68 7.74 4.27
N LYS A 115 -11.71 7.56 5.07
CA LYS A 115 -13.08 7.33 4.59
C LYS A 115 -13.92 8.56 4.87
N GLY A 116 -14.21 9.32 3.82
CA GLY A 116 -15.08 10.49 3.92
C GLY A 116 -16.51 10.12 4.35
N GLU A 117 -17.19 11.07 4.98
CA GLU A 117 -18.53 10.91 5.54
C GLU A 117 -19.56 10.32 4.54
N ASN A 118 -19.48 10.69 3.25
CA ASN A 118 -20.39 10.22 2.21
C ASN A 118 -19.93 8.93 1.51
N VAL A 119 -18.94 8.21 2.04
CA VAL A 119 -18.44 6.96 1.44
C VAL A 119 -18.95 5.77 2.23
N PHE A 120 -19.88 5.02 1.64
CA PHE A 120 -20.56 3.90 2.29
C PHE A 120 -20.00 2.59 1.75
N THR A 121 -19.38 1.82 2.63
CA THR A 121 -18.73 0.53 2.29
C THR A 121 -19.55 -0.69 2.74
N GLY A 122 -20.68 -0.47 3.41
CA GLY A 122 -21.41 -1.52 4.13
C GLY A 122 -20.75 -1.96 5.45
N GLY A 123 -19.59 -1.38 5.81
CA GLY A 123 -18.81 -1.72 7.00
C GLY A 123 -17.89 -2.92 6.80
N ARG A 124 -17.21 -3.33 7.89
CA ARG A 124 -16.19 -4.42 7.88
C ARG A 124 -15.04 -4.19 6.88
N ASP A 125 -14.70 -2.93 6.64
CA ASP A 125 -13.64 -2.49 5.73
C ASP A 125 -12.31 -3.20 6.02
N GLU A 126 -11.96 -3.34 7.30
CA GLU A 126 -10.75 -4.05 7.75
C GLU A 126 -10.70 -5.50 7.26
N GLU A 127 -11.82 -6.22 7.25
CA GLU A 127 -11.86 -7.59 6.74
C GLU A 127 -11.67 -7.63 5.22
N ALA A 128 -12.32 -6.72 4.50
CA ALA A 128 -12.21 -6.64 3.05
C ALA A 128 -10.76 -6.33 2.62
N ILE A 129 -10.09 -5.45 3.37
CA ILE A 129 -8.67 -5.13 3.22
C ILE A 129 -7.81 -6.34 3.58
N ALA A 130 -8.00 -6.94 4.76
CA ALA A 130 -7.23 -8.11 5.19
C ALA A 130 -7.37 -9.30 4.22
N ARG A 131 -8.54 -9.45 3.58
CA ARG A 131 -8.77 -10.44 2.52
C ARG A 131 -7.89 -10.18 1.29
N GLY A 132 -7.76 -8.93 0.86
CA GLY A 132 -6.88 -8.58 -0.28
C GLY A 132 -5.40 -8.81 0.05
N VAL A 133 -4.99 -8.53 1.29
CA VAL A 133 -3.65 -8.90 1.79
C VAL A 133 -3.47 -10.41 1.72
N PHE A 134 -4.36 -11.17 2.34
CA PHE A 134 -4.31 -12.63 2.34
C PHE A 134 -4.21 -13.20 0.92
N GLU A 135 -5.10 -12.79 0.01
CA GLU A 135 -5.10 -13.27 -1.39
C GLU A 135 -3.77 -13.00 -2.08
N THR A 136 -3.20 -11.80 -1.90
CA THR A 136 -1.88 -11.47 -2.48
C THR A 136 -0.80 -12.42 -1.97
N TYR A 137 -0.71 -12.59 -0.66
CA TYR A 137 0.35 -13.41 -0.05
C TYR A 137 0.19 -14.90 -0.34
N GLN A 138 -1.03 -15.37 -0.64
CA GLN A 138 -1.28 -16.75 -1.01
C GLN A 138 -1.07 -17.05 -2.50
N GLU A 139 -1.28 -16.08 -3.37
CA GLU A 139 -1.19 -16.25 -4.83
C GLU A 139 0.18 -15.89 -5.40
N GLU A 140 0.90 -14.98 -4.74
CA GLU A 140 2.21 -14.49 -5.16
C GLU A 140 3.36 -15.17 -4.41
N ASN A 141 4.59 -15.11 -4.94
CA ASN A 141 5.77 -15.71 -4.30
C ASN A 141 6.32 -14.83 -3.15
N LEU A 142 5.48 -14.53 -2.16
CA LEU A 142 5.80 -13.66 -1.02
C LEU A 142 6.08 -14.47 0.26
N ARG A 143 6.55 -13.79 1.31
CA ARG A 143 6.94 -14.43 2.58
C ARG A 143 5.92 -14.18 3.69
N TYR A 144 5.55 -15.24 4.41
CA TYR A 144 4.76 -15.13 5.65
C TYR A 144 5.67 -14.77 6.83
N SER A 145 5.63 -13.51 7.25
CA SER A 145 6.58 -12.94 8.22
C SER A 145 5.96 -12.66 9.59
N GLN A 146 4.64 -12.77 9.74
CA GLN A 146 3.95 -12.49 11.01
C GLN A 146 3.97 -13.70 11.95
N LEU A 147 4.30 -13.44 13.22
CA LEU A 147 4.28 -14.40 14.33
C LEU A 147 3.15 -14.01 15.29
N ALA A 148 2.25 -14.96 15.59
CA ALA A 148 1.21 -14.80 16.58
C ALA A 148 1.71 -15.31 17.95
N PRO A 149 1.62 -14.49 19.02
CA PRO A 149 1.98 -14.92 20.36
C PRO A 149 0.88 -15.84 20.93
N LEU A 150 1.27 -17.03 21.37
CA LEU A 150 0.41 -17.99 22.07
C LEU A 150 0.54 -17.85 23.59
N SER A 151 1.74 -17.49 24.05
CA SER A 151 2.04 -17.14 25.43
C SER A 151 3.18 -16.10 25.45
N MET A 152 3.74 -15.79 26.61
CA MET A 152 4.86 -14.83 26.70
C MET A 152 6.10 -15.27 25.92
N TYR A 153 6.30 -16.58 25.73
CA TYR A 153 7.52 -17.14 25.12
C TYR A 153 7.26 -18.09 23.94
N GLU A 154 5.99 -18.37 23.63
CA GLU A 154 5.61 -19.26 22.55
C GLU A 154 4.93 -18.47 21.44
N GLU A 155 5.41 -18.66 20.22
CA GLU A 155 4.90 -18.01 19.02
C GLU A 155 4.69 -19.03 17.91
N VAL A 156 3.74 -18.73 17.02
CA VAL A 156 3.51 -19.52 15.81
C VAL A 156 3.37 -18.59 14.62
N ASN A 157 4.00 -18.95 13.50
CA ASN A 157 3.80 -18.21 12.26
C ASN A 157 2.36 -18.35 11.78
N THR A 158 1.74 -17.24 11.37
CA THR A 158 0.34 -17.22 10.92
C THR A 158 0.13 -17.83 9.53
N ARG A 159 1.23 -18.10 8.80
CA ARG A 159 1.31 -18.71 7.47
C ARG A 159 0.52 -17.99 6.38
N THR A 160 0.22 -16.71 6.63
CA THR A 160 -0.65 -15.88 5.78
C THR A 160 -0.18 -14.43 5.71
N ASN A 161 0.87 -14.08 6.45
CA ASN A 161 1.33 -12.72 6.71
C ASN A 161 0.28 -11.77 7.33
N LEU A 162 -0.81 -12.31 7.88
CA LEU A 162 -1.75 -11.58 8.73
C LEU A 162 -1.36 -11.69 10.21
N PRO A 163 -1.80 -10.77 11.09
CA PRO A 163 -2.66 -9.61 10.81
C PRO A 163 -1.94 -8.50 10.04
N ALA A 164 -2.72 -7.70 9.30
CA ALA A 164 -2.29 -6.42 8.78
C ALA A 164 -2.56 -5.32 9.83
N GLN A 165 -1.76 -4.27 9.84
CA GLN A 165 -2.09 -3.03 10.56
C GLN A 165 -3.01 -2.20 9.67
N ILE A 166 -4.25 -1.97 10.11
CA ILE A 166 -5.26 -1.24 9.32
C ILE A 166 -5.78 -0.09 10.17
N GLU A 167 -5.58 1.14 9.69
CA GLU A 167 -6.02 2.36 10.34
C GLU A 167 -6.93 3.13 9.39
N ILE A 168 -8.21 3.28 9.75
CA ILE A 168 -9.20 3.98 8.91
C ILE A 168 -9.64 5.25 9.64
N LEU A 169 -9.25 6.39 9.10
CA LEU A 169 -9.62 7.71 9.61
C LEU A 169 -10.93 8.18 8.98
N ALA A 170 -11.72 8.95 9.73
CA ALA A 170 -12.93 9.65 9.27
C ALA A 170 -12.61 11.08 8.82
#